data_AF-X0TX18-F1
#
_entry.id   AF-X0TX18-F1
#
_cell.length_a   1.000
_cell.length_b   1.000
_cell.length_c   1.000
_cell.angle_alpha   90.00
_cell.angle_beta   90.00
_cell.angle_gamma   90.00
#
_symmetry.space_group_name_H-M   'P 1'
#
loop_
_entity.id
_entity.type
_entity.pdbx_description
1 polymer ?
#
loop_
_entity_poly.entity_id
_entity_poly.type
_entity_poly.pdbx_seq_one_letter_code
_entity_poly.pdbx_strand_id
1 'polypeptide(L)'
;AHGEISPQMIARSDLEIYRKCAKRMRNLVVIPQGGARRRFGLDYIADLTGEAGSDEYMLGWFQVSEDENYLLVFLPLKIDIYKDNSFLASVTTPYTGTQLANNEVKFSQSGNSMVIVHPDYPPKELTFIPPTWPLTDITFRNLPVYDFKQDYDAYKFTLDKIDVGIDRVLKSDTDVFDSSYVGGIFEGYGEDLADQLGRARITFFTNTKEVKVTIITPFAAEFKDSAAGMKGSEVFLAQPAWSATYGWPSSVDYYEGRLIFGGSKSLPQTIFGSVVDDK
;
A
#
# COMPACT_ATOMS: atom_id res chain seq x y z
N ALA A 1 6.80 19.21 -40.38
CA ALA A 1 7.92 18.29 -40.08
C ALA A 1 7.37 17.25 -39.13
N HIS A 2 7.49 15.96 -39.44
CA HIS A 2 6.78 14.89 -38.71
C HIS A 2 7.60 14.26 -37.57
N GLY A 3 8.65 14.95 -37.11
CA GLY A 3 9.49 14.49 -36.01
C GLY A 3 10.47 13.38 -36.38
N GLU A 4 10.81 12.56 -35.39
CA GLU A 4 11.67 11.39 -35.55
C GLU A 4 10.85 10.19 -36.06
N ILE A 5 11.33 9.54 -37.11
CA ILE A 5 10.67 8.37 -37.67
C ILE A 5 10.75 7.18 -36.71
N SER A 6 9.64 6.44 -36.57
CA SER A 6 9.65 5.18 -35.81
C SER A 6 10.65 4.19 -36.44
N PRO A 7 11.44 3.44 -35.62
CA PRO A 7 12.39 2.45 -36.13
C PRO A 7 11.80 1.45 -37.12
N GLN A 8 10.53 1.06 -36.93
CA GLN A 8 9.83 0.11 -37.80
C GLN A 8 9.50 0.69 -39.18
N MET A 9 9.41 2.02 -39.31
CA MET A 9 9.10 2.69 -40.58
C MET A 9 10.33 3.11 -41.38
N ILE A 10 11.54 2.92 -40.86
CA ILE A 10 12.79 3.27 -41.55
C ILE A 10 12.97 2.47 -42.85
N ALA A 11 12.43 1.25 -42.94
CA ALA A 11 12.55 0.43 -44.14
C ALA A 11 11.56 0.81 -45.26
N ARG A 12 10.54 1.63 -44.97
CA ARG A 12 9.47 1.99 -45.90
C ARG A 12 9.74 3.31 -46.61
N SER A 13 10.76 3.31 -47.48
CA SER A 13 11.16 4.50 -48.26
C SER A 13 10.11 4.98 -49.27
N ASP A 14 9.11 4.15 -49.55
CA ASP A 14 7.96 4.42 -50.41
C ASP A 14 6.95 5.37 -49.78
N LEU A 15 6.84 5.40 -48.44
CA LEU A 15 5.90 6.26 -47.74
C LEU A 15 6.36 7.71 -47.75
N GLU A 16 5.43 8.64 -47.97
CA GLU A 16 5.72 10.07 -47.99
C GLU A 16 6.33 10.56 -46.65
N ILE A 17 5.91 9.94 -45.54
CA ILE A 17 6.41 10.25 -44.19
C ILE A 17 7.92 10.01 -44.06
N TYR A 18 8.48 9.04 -44.80
CA TYR A 18 9.91 8.74 -44.80
C TYR A 18 10.74 9.95 -45.27
N ARG A 19 10.21 10.73 -46.21
CA ARG A 19 10.87 11.92 -46.76
C ARG A 19 10.66 13.18 -45.92
N LYS A 20 9.70 13.16 -44.98
CA LYS A 20 9.30 14.33 -44.17
C LYS A 20 9.66 14.22 -42.67
N CYS A 21 10.29 13.13 -42.27
CA CYS A 21 10.79 12.90 -40.91
C CYS A 21 12.32 12.97 -40.84
N ALA A 22 12.85 13.18 -39.64
CA ALA A 22 14.26 12.98 -39.35
C ALA A 22 14.51 11.52 -38.92
N LYS A 23 15.68 10.97 -39.27
CA LYS A 23 16.10 9.64 -38.80
C LYS A 23 16.36 9.60 -37.29
N ARG A 24 16.90 10.69 -36.74
CA ARG A 24 17.17 10.90 -35.30
C ARG A 24 17.06 12.37 -34.96
N MET A 25 16.44 12.70 -33.84
CA MET A 25 16.37 14.05 -33.29
C MET A 25 16.88 14.01 -31.84
N ARG A 26 17.83 14.88 -31.50
CA ARG A 26 18.35 15.02 -30.14
C ARG A 26 18.22 16.46 -29.69
N ASN A 27 17.69 16.67 -28.48
CA ASN A 27 17.49 18.00 -27.90
C ASN A 27 16.71 18.96 -28.82
N LEU A 28 15.69 18.45 -29.50
CA LEU A 28 14.82 19.20 -30.39
C LEU A 28 13.35 18.98 -30.01
N VAL A 29 12.53 20.00 -30.18
CA VAL A 29 11.07 19.94 -30.06
C VAL A 29 10.47 20.19 -31.43
N VAL A 30 9.61 19.28 -31.88
CA VAL A 30 8.86 19.41 -33.12
C VAL A 30 7.72 20.39 -32.90
N ILE A 31 7.63 21.39 -33.77
CA ILE A 31 6.59 22.41 -33.70
C ILE A 31 5.40 21.92 -34.55
N PRO A 32 4.16 21.93 -34.05
CA PRO A 32 2.99 21.44 -34.80
C PRO A 32 2.82 22.13 -36.16
N GLN A 33 3.11 23.43 -36.22
CA GLN A 33 3.03 24.24 -37.44
C GLN A 33 4.11 23.93 -38.48
N GLY A 34 5.13 23.14 -38.12
CA GLY A 34 6.24 22.76 -39.00
C GLY A 34 7.61 23.19 -38.50
N GLY A 35 8.65 22.51 -38.99
CA GLY A 35 10.03 22.68 -38.51
C GLY A 35 10.32 22.00 -37.17
N ALA A 36 11.49 22.28 -36.64
CA ALA A 36 11.93 21.86 -35.33
C ALA A 36 12.77 22.98 -34.72
N ARG A 37 12.71 23.14 -33.41
CA ARG A 37 13.57 24.06 -32.67
C ARG A 37 14.34 23.31 -31.59
N ARG A 38 15.43 23.91 -31.11
CA ARG A 38 16.13 23.38 -29.93
C ARG A 38 15.16 23.27 -28.76
N ARG A 39 15.29 22.20 -27.97
CA ARG A 39 14.60 22.05 -26.69
C ARG A 39 14.96 23.25 -25.82
N PHE A 40 14.01 23.68 -25.00
CA PHE A 40 14.30 24.65 -23.95
C PHE A 40 15.47 24.19 -23.08
N GLY A 41 16.21 25.16 -22.55
CA GLY A 41 17.26 24.90 -21.58
C GLY A 41 16.72 24.25 -20.32
N LEU A 42 17.61 23.76 -19.48
CA LEU A 42 17.30 23.39 -18.11
C LEU A 42 17.71 24.56 -17.23
N ASP A 43 16.86 24.91 -16.27
CA ASP A 43 17.22 25.82 -15.20
C ASP A 43 17.86 25.01 -14.07
N TYR A 44 18.96 25.52 -13.54
CA TYR A 44 19.57 24.98 -12.32
C TYR A 44 18.75 25.45 -11.11
N ILE A 45 18.31 24.50 -10.28
CA ILE A 45 17.54 24.78 -9.06
C ILE A 45 18.43 24.58 -7.83
N ALA A 46 18.96 23.37 -7.65
CA ALA A 46 19.79 23.02 -6.52
C ALA A 46 20.60 21.74 -6.79
N ASP A 47 21.71 21.60 -6.06
CA ASP A 47 22.40 20.33 -5.88
C ASP A 47 21.72 19.52 -4.77
N LEU A 48 21.57 18.21 -4.98
CA LEU A 48 20.97 17.32 -3.98
C LEU A 48 22.01 16.96 -2.91
N THR A 49 21.98 17.67 -1.79
CA THR A 49 22.84 17.40 -0.64
C THR A 49 22.26 16.30 0.23
N GLY A 50 23.03 15.23 0.48
CA GLY A 50 22.65 14.12 1.37
C GLY A 50 22.56 12.75 0.71
N GLU A 51 22.82 12.66 -0.59
CA GLU A 51 22.99 11.39 -1.30
C GLU A 51 24.31 10.71 -0.86
N ALA A 52 24.30 9.41 -0.53
CA ALA A 52 25.55 8.67 -0.30
C ALA A 52 26.19 8.19 -1.63
N GLY A 53 25.50 8.35 -2.77
CA GLY A 53 25.93 8.02 -4.13
C GLY A 53 25.33 8.97 -5.19
N SER A 54 25.56 8.74 -6.49
CA SER A 54 25.01 9.61 -7.55
C SER A 54 23.51 9.39 -7.86
N ASP A 55 22.91 8.33 -7.32
CA ASP A 55 21.62 7.78 -7.79
C ASP A 55 20.72 7.26 -6.64
N GLU A 56 20.90 7.73 -5.40
CA GLU A 56 20.12 7.33 -4.22
C GLU A 56 18.88 8.20 -3.97
N TYR A 57 18.32 8.77 -5.03
CA TYR A 57 17.17 9.66 -4.98
C TYR A 57 16.02 9.15 -5.84
N MET A 58 14.82 9.63 -5.53
CA MET A 58 13.65 9.45 -6.37
C MET A 58 12.88 10.77 -6.48
N LEU A 59 12.45 11.11 -7.70
CA LEU A 59 11.60 12.29 -7.92
C LEU A 59 10.13 11.87 -7.83
N GLY A 60 9.34 12.65 -7.09
CA GLY A 60 7.90 12.57 -7.02
C GLY A 60 7.24 13.92 -7.25
N TRP A 61 5.93 13.89 -7.42
CA TRP A 61 5.13 15.09 -7.69
C TRP A 61 3.97 15.14 -6.69
N PHE A 62 3.54 16.35 -6.35
CA PHE A 62 2.37 16.56 -5.52
C PHE A 62 1.58 17.73 -6.06
N GLN A 63 0.31 17.51 -6.40
CA GLN A 63 -0.53 18.52 -7.03
C GLN A 63 -1.82 18.71 -6.23
N VAL A 64 -1.93 19.86 -5.56
CA VAL A 64 -3.14 20.22 -4.79
C VAL A 64 -4.19 20.84 -5.72
N SER A 65 -3.75 21.69 -6.64
CA SER A 65 -4.58 22.38 -7.63
C SER A 65 -3.74 22.69 -8.87
N GLU A 66 -4.34 23.31 -9.89
CA GLU A 66 -3.60 23.72 -11.10
C GLU A 66 -2.46 24.72 -10.80
N ASP A 67 -2.62 25.55 -9.77
CA ASP A 67 -1.64 26.57 -9.37
C ASP A 67 -0.73 26.13 -8.21
N GLU A 68 -1.07 25.03 -7.54
CA GLU A 68 -0.31 24.49 -6.40
C GLU A 68 0.30 23.13 -6.74
N ASN A 69 1.45 23.19 -7.40
CA ASN A 69 2.27 22.04 -7.76
C ASN A 69 3.59 22.06 -7.00
N TYR A 70 4.01 20.90 -6.52
CA TYR A 70 5.23 20.71 -5.76
C TYR A 70 6.05 19.57 -6.36
N LEU A 71 7.38 19.75 -6.36
CA LEU A 71 8.33 18.69 -6.62
C LEU A 71 8.75 18.09 -5.29
N LEU A 72 8.55 16.78 -5.15
CA LEU A 72 9.06 16.00 -4.03
C LEU A 72 10.37 15.35 -4.46
N VAL A 73 11.43 15.57 -3.70
CA VAL A 73 12.71 14.89 -3.90
C VAL A 73 12.93 13.96 -2.72
N PHE A 74 12.71 12.66 -2.94
CA PHE A 74 13.03 11.63 -1.97
C PHE A 74 14.54 11.44 -1.98
N LEU A 75 15.13 11.63 -0.81
CA LEU A 75 16.55 11.44 -0.53
C LEU A 75 16.67 10.43 0.63
N PRO A 76 17.86 9.91 0.95
CA PRO A 76 18.03 9.02 2.10
C PRO A 76 17.47 9.65 3.38
N LEU A 77 16.45 8.99 3.95
CA LEU A 77 15.78 9.33 5.22
C LEU A 77 15.02 10.67 5.23
N LYS A 78 14.79 11.31 4.07
CA LYS A 78 14.01 12.54 3.99
C LYS A 78 13.33 12.76 2.64
N ILE A 79 12.36 13.65 2.60
CA ILE A 79 11.77 14.20 1.37
C ILE A 79 11.95 15.70 1.42
N ASP A 80 12.68 16.25 0.46
CA ASP A 80 12.80 17.70 0.27
C ASP A 80 11.73 18.17 -0.72
N ILE A 81 11.03 19.25 -0.37
CA ILE A 81 9.86 19.75 -1.08
C ILE A 81 10.21 21.09 -1.73
N TYR A 82 9.93 21.21 -3.02
CA TYR A 82 10.20 22.41 -3.80
C TYR A 82 8.92 22.96 -4.44
N LYS A 83 8.83 24.29 -4.49
CA LYS A 83 7.79 25.04 -5.21
C LYS A 83 8.43 26.25 -5.87
N ASP A 84 7.98 26.60 -7.08
CA ASP A 84 8.43 27.78 -7.82
C ASP A 84 9.97 27.89 -7.90
N ASN A 85 10.64 26.77 -8.20
CA ASN A 85 12.11 26.65 -8.26
C ASN A 85 12.84 27.00 -6.95
N SER A 86 12.18 26.88 -5.80
CA SER A 86 12.75 27.16 -4.48
C SER A 86 12.48 26.03 -3.49
N PHE A 87 13.43 25.78 -2.59
CA PHE A 87 13.27 24.83 -1.48
C PHE A 87 12.26 25.39 -0.47
N LEU A 88 11.32 24.55 -0.04
CA LEU A 88 10.23 24.91 0.87
C LEU A 88 10.38 24.25 2.24
N ALA A 89 10.54 22.93 2.27
CA ALA A 89 10.51 22.14 3.49
C ALA A 89 11.23 20.81 3.33
N SER A 90 11.58 20.17 4.45
CA SER A 90 12.09 18.80 4.50
C SER A 90 11.27 17.99 5.48
N VAL A 91 10.96 16.75 5.11
CA VAL A 91 10.17 15.81 5.91
C VAL A 91 10.99 14.55 6.14
N THR A 92 11.19 14.14 7.40
CA THR A 92 11.92 12.91 7.72
C THR A 92 11.13 11.67 7.31
N THR A 93 11.82 10.69 6.72
CA THR A 93 11.23 9.42 6.30
C THR A 93 12.11 8.25 6.76
N PRO A 94 11.57 7.01 6.80
CA PRO A 94 12.38 5.84 7.11
C PRO A 94 13.11 5.27 5.89
N TYR A 95 12.88 5.79 4.68
CA TYR A 95 13.33 5.18 3.43
C TYR A 95 14.82 5.41 3.20
N THR A 96 15.56 4.34 2.97
CA THR A 96 17.01 4.37 2.73
C THR A 96 17.33 4.71 1.28
N GLY A 97 18.55 5.21 1.02
CA GLY A 97 19.01 5.49 -0.35
C GLY A 97 18.95 4.29 -1.29
N THR A 98 19.25 3.09 -0.79
CA THR A 98 19.16 1.85 -1.58
C THR A 98 17.72 1.53 -2.00
N GLN A 99 16.74 1.72 -1.11
CA GLN A 99 15.32 1.51 -1.41
C GLN A 99 14.81 2.50 -2.46
N LEU A 100 15.33 3.74 -2.44
CA LEU A 100 15.03 4.75 -3.45
C LEU A 100 15.67 4.42 -4.81
N ALA A 101 16.95 4.07 -4.82
CA ALA A 101 17.70 3.69 -6.03
C ALA A 101 17.07 2.49 -6.76
N ASN A 102 16.54 1.52 -6.00
CA ASN A 102 15.86 0.35 -6.54
C ASN A 102 14.40 0.63 -6.97
N ASN A 103 13.90 1.85 -6.77
CA ASN A 103 12.52 2.22 -7.04
C ASN A 103 11.53 1.31 -6.28
N GLU A 104 11.83 1.01 -5.01
CA GLU A 104 10.99 0.16 -4.13
C GLU A 104 9.89 0.96 -3.41
N VAL A 105 10.11 2.27 -3.22
CA VAL A 105 9.09 3.17 -2.66
C VAL A 105 8.08 3.53 -3.74
N LYS A 106 6.80 3.30 -3.46
CA LYS A 106 5.69 3.69 -4.34
C LYS A 106 4.77 4.67 -3.64
N PHE A 107 4.13 5.53 -4.43
CA PHE A 107 3.19 6.49 -3.90
C PHE A 107 2.05 6.75 -4.88
N SER A 108 0.89 7.13 -4.34
CA SER A 108 -0.23 7.65 -5.11
C SER A 108 -0.89 8.76 -4.31
N GLN A 109 -1.43 9.76 -5.01
CA GLN A 109 -1.91 11.00 -4.42
C GLN A 109 -3.37 11.24 -4.80
N SER A 110 -4.13 11.75 -3.83
CA SER A 110 -5.52 12.15 -3.99
C SER A 110 -5.78 13.42 -3.16
N GLY A 111 -6.05 14.53 -3.86
CA GLY A 111 -6.28 15.84 -3.24
C GLY A 111 -5.10 16.30 -2.38
N ASN A 112 -5.29 16.45 -1.07
CA ASN A 112 -4.25 16.94 -0.18
C ASN A 112 -3.47 15.82 0.52
N SER A 113 -3.64 14.56 0.10
CA SER A 113 -3.01 13.41 0.73
C SER A 113 -2.27 12.56 -0.29
N MET A 114 -1.05 12.17 0.05
CA MET A 114 -0.27 11.18 -0.69
C MET A 114 0.02 9.98 0.21
N VAL A 115 -0.39 8.80 -0.25
CA VAL A 115 -0.05 7.53 0.39
C VAL A 115 1.27 7.04 -0.17
N ILE A 116 2.20 6.67 0.70
CA ILE A 116 3.53 6.16 0.38
C ILE A 116 3.68 4.77 0.99
N VAL A 117 4.13 3.81 0.20
CA VAL A 117 4.25 2.40 0.60
C VAL A 117 5.64 1.84 0.28
N HIS A 118 6.06 0.90 1.12
CA HIS A 118 7.29 0.15 0.98
C HIS A 118 7.15 -1.20 1.72
N PRO A 119 7.65 -2.34 1.19
CA PRO A 119 7.42 -3.65 1.81
C PRO A 119 7.96 -3.82 3.25
N ASP A 120 8.93 -3.00 3.65
CA ASP A 120 9.55 -3.01 4.99
C ASP A 120 8.85 -2.11 6.02
N TYR A 121 8.05 -1.14 5.59
CA TYR A 121 7.51 -0.10 6.46
C TYR A 121 5.99 -0.02 6.37
N PRO A 122 5.28 0.28 7.47
CA PRO A 122 3.85 0.51 7.40
C PRO A 122 3.53 1.65 6.42
N PRO A 123 2.41 1.57 5.68
CA PRO A 123 1.96 2.65 4.80
C PRO A 123 1.94 3.99 5.53
N LYS A 124 2.48 5.01 4.89
CA LYS A 124 2.52 6.38 5.43
C LYS A 124 1.68 7.32 4.60
N GLU A 125 1.12 8.32 5.24
CA GLU A 125 0.36 9.40 4.62
C GLU A 125 1.13 10.71 4.78
N LEU A 126 1.46 11.34 3.65
CA LEU A 126 1.97 12.69 3.58
C LEU A 126 0.80 13.63 3.27
N THR A 127 0.42 14.45 4.24
CA THR A 127 -0.73 15.36 4.10
C THR A 127 -0.26 16.80 3.95
N PHE A 128 -0.77 17.51 2.96
CA PHE A 128 -0.53 18.93 2.81
C PHE A 128 -1.51 19.75 3.66
N ILE A 129 -0.97 20.40 4.69
CA ILE A 129 -1.69 21.34 5.55
C ILE A 129 -0.86 22.63 5.57
N PRO A 130 -1.06 23.57 4.61
CA PRO A 130 -0.13 24.67 4.42
C PRO A 130 0.16 25.44 5.72
N PRO A 131 1.44 25.71 6.05
CA PRO A 131 2.67 25.41 5.28
C PRO A 131 3.32 24.06 5.62
N THR A 132 2.65 23.21 6.39
CA THR A 132 3.19 21.97 6.96
C THR A 132 2.90 20.73 6.13
N TRP A 133 3.77 19.73 6.29
CA TRP A 133 3.75 18.45 5.57
C TRP A 133 3.90 17.28 6.54
N PRO A 134 2.94 17.06 7.46
CA PRO A 134 2.98 15.90 8.35
C PRO A 134 3.06 14.59 7.56
N LEU A 135 3.97 13.70 8.01
CA LEU A 135 4.07 12.32 7.55
C LEU A 135 3.75 11.40 8.72
N THR A 136 2.67 10.64 8.61
CA THR A 136 2.17 9.76 9.68
C THR A 136 1.90 8.35 9.17
N ASP A 137 1.94 7.36 10.05
CA ASP A 137 1.47 6.01 9.70
C ASP A 137 -0.04 6.03 9.46
N ILE A 138 -0.50 5.35 8.41
CA ILE A 138 -1.93 5.22 8.13
C ILE A 138 -2.55 4.25 9.12
N THR A 139 -3.69 4.65 9.70
CA THR A 139 -4.48 3.78 10.57
C THR A 139 -5.71 3.29 9.82
N PHE A 140 -5.72 2.00 9.47
CA PHE A 140 -6.85 1.39 8.80
C PHE A 140 -7.89 0.93 9.83
N ARG A 141 -9.16 1.24 9.58
CA ARG A 141 -10.29 0.69 10.35
C ARG A 141 -10.31 -0.84 10.26
N ASN A 142 -10.01 -1.37 9.09
CA ASN A 142 -9.96 -2.80 8.80
C ASN A 142 -8.66 -3.14 8.09
N LEU A 143 -7.75 -3.78 8.81
CA LEU A 143 -6.58 -4.38 8.19
C LEU A 143 -7.00 -5.62 7.39
N PRO A 144 -6.40 -5.85 6.21
CA PRO A 144 -6.57 -7.11 5.51
C PRO A 144 -6.02 -8.26 6.34
N VAL A 145 -6.63 -9.43 6.20
CA VAL A 145 -6.26 -10.65 6.93
C VAL A 145 -5.95 -11.78 5.98
N TYR A 146 -5.10 -12.70 6.40
CA TYR A 146 -4.75 -13.90 5.67
C TYR A 146 -4.44 -15.04 6.66
N ASP A 147 -4.82 -16.26 6.29
CA ASP A 147 -4.47 -17.45 7.06
C ASP A 147 -3.20 -18.09 6.52
N PHE A 148 -2.11 -17.89 7.25
CA PHE A 148 -0.78 -18.40 6.91
C PHE A 148 -0.51 -19.82 7.42
N LYS A 149 -1.29 -20.34 8.37
CA LYS A 149 -0.96 -21.62 9.05
C LYS A 149 -1.83 -22.79 8.59
N GLN A 150 -3.16 -22.62 8.54
CA GLN A 150 -4.12 -23.66 8.13
C GLN A 150 -3.90 -25.05 8.78
N ASP A 151 -3.32 -25.10 9.98
CA ASP A 151 -2.90 -26.34 10.67
C ASP A 151 -3.78 -26.66 11.89
N TYR A 152 -5.00 -26.11 11.91
CA TYR A 152 -5.87 -26.12 13.08
C TYR A 152 -7.16 -26.93 12.94
N ASP A 153 -7.38 -27.61 11.82
CA ASP A 153 -8.63 -28.33 11.52
C ASP A 153 -9.11 -29.30 12.62
N ALA A 154 -8.16 -29.97 13.27
CA ALA A 154 -8.42 -30.95 14.33
C ALA A 154 -8.68 -30.32 15.72
N TYR A 155 -8.42 -29.02 15.88
CA TYR A 155 -8.54 -28.32 17.15
C TYR A 155 -9.98 -27.89 17.40
N LYS A 156 -10.24 -27.49 18.65
CA LYS A 156 -11.54 -27.00 19.08
C LYS A 156 -11.47 -25.60 19.61
N PHE A 157 -12.43 -24.77 19.23
CA PHE A 157 -12.54 -23.39 19.67
C PHE A 157 -13.84 -23.14 20.44
N THR A 158 -13.76 -22.29 21.47
CA THR A 158 -14.90 -21.88 22.30
C THR A 158 -14.81 -20.41 22.69
N LEU A 159 -15.96 -19.76 22.88
CA LEU A 159 -16.06 -18.39 23.37
C LEU A 159 -16.72 -18.35 24.76
N ASP A 160 -16.23 -17.49 25.65
CA ASP A 160 -16.86 -17.24 26.96
C ASP A 160 -18.26 -16.59 26.80
N LYS A 161 -18.39 -15.73 25.79
CA LYS A 161 -19.60 -14.99 25.44
C LYS A 161 -19.69 -14.87 23.94
N ILE A 162 -20.91 -14.90 23.43
CA ILE A 162 -21.21 -14.94 21.99
C ILE A 162 -21.85 -13.64 21.49
N ASP A 163 -22.33 -12.79 22.39
CA ASP A 163 -22.95 -11.51 22.04
C ASP A 163 -21.89 -10.47 21.69
N VAL A 164 -22.24 -9.59 20.73
CA VAL A 164 -21.45 -8.41 20.34
C VAL A 164 -20.91 -7.69 21.58
N GLY A 165 -19.64 -7.34 21.54
CA GLY A 165 -18.98 -6.69 22.66
C GLY A 165 -17.47 -6.85 22.65
N ILE A 166 -16.83 -6.07 23.51
CA ILE A 166 -15.38 -6.07 23.72
C ILE A 166 -14.99 -7.05 24.83
N ASP A 167 -13.68 -7.34 24.94
CA ASP A 167 -13.09 -8.13 26.02
C ASP A 167 -13.75 -9.52 26.19
N ARG A 168 -14.11 -10.16 25.08
CA ARG A 168 -14.52 -11.58 25.06
C ARG A 168 -13.28 -12.45 25.00
N VAL A 169 -13.35 -13.69 25.46
CA VAL A 169 -12.25 -14.64 25.49
C VAL A 169 -12.54 -15.75 24.49
N LEU A 170 -11.69 -15.84 23.46
CA LEU A 170 -11.63 -16.97 22.55
C LEU A 170 -10.57 -17.94 23.06
N LYS A 171 -10.95 -19.21 23.16
CA LYS A 171 -10.09 -20.30 23.62
C LYS A 171 -9.92 -21.36 22.55
N SER A 172 -8.75 -21.98 22.53
CA SER A 172 -8.47 -23.22 21.81
C SER A 172 -8.12 -24.34 22.79
N ASP A 173 -8.45 -25.58 22.45
CA ASP A 173 -8.05 -26.75 23.24
C ASP A 173 -6.54 -27.07 23.13
N THR A 174 -5.93 -26.64 22.02
CA THR A 174 -4.52 -26.84 21.66
C THR A 174 -3.79 -25.49 21.55
N ASP A 175 -2.45 -25.50 21.59
CA ASP A 175 -1.63 -24.29 21.40
C ASP A 175 -1.71 -23.83 19.94
N VAL A 176 -2.31 -22.65 19.71
CA VAL A 176 -2.54 -22.09 18.36
C VAL A 176 -2.08 -20.64 18.29
N PHE A 177 -2.42 -19.88 19.32
CA PHE A 177 -2.25 -18.43 19.31
C PHE A 177 -0.81 -18.02 19.63
N ASP A 178 -0.44 -16.88 19.06
CA ASP A 178 0.77 -16.14 19.36
C ASP A 178 0.45 -14.64 19.19
N SER A 179 1.41 -13.75 19.48
CA SER A 179 1.19 -12.31 19.40
C SER A 179 0.88 -11.80 17.99
N SER A 180 1.17 -12.56 16.92
CA SER A 180 0.91 -12.15 15.54
C SER A 180 -0.56 -12.28 15.13
N TYR A 181 -1.40 -12.94 15.93
CA TYR A 181 -2.85 -12.96 15.71
C TYR A 181 -3.57 -11.66 16.10
N VAL A 182 -2.92 -10.75 16.84
CA VAL A 182 -3.52 -9.47 17.23
C VAL A 182 -3.81 -8.61 15.99
N GLY A 183 -5.05 -8.15 15.83
CA GLY A 183 -5.57 -7.48 14.63
C GLY A 183 -6.14 -8.42 13.58
N GLY A 184 -5.90 -9.73 13.73
CA GLY A 184 -6.47 -10.80 12.91
C GLY A 184 -7.95 -11.02 13.17
N ILE A 185 -8.52 -12.05 12.52
CA ILE A 185 -9.93 -12.37 12.61
C ILE A 185 -10.18 -13.82 12.95
N PHE A 186 -11.28 -14.04 13.66
CA PHE A 186 -11.86 -15.34 13.91
C PHE A 186 -13.30 -15.32 13.41
N GLU A 187 -13.60 -16.17 12.45
CA GLU A 187 -14.93 -16.32 11.86
C GLU A 187 -15.38 -17.77 12.04
N GLY A 188 -16.62 -17.94 12.48
CA GLY A 188 -17.25 -19.25 12.56
C GLY A 188 -18.13 -19.48 11.34
N TYR A 189 -18.10 -20.69 10.79
CA TYR A 189 -18.99 -21.17 9.74
C TYR A 189 -19.79 -22.37 10.23
N GLY A 190 -20.94 -22.61 9.59
CA GLY A 190 -21.67 -23.86 9.74
C GLY A 190 -21.04 -24.99 8.93
N GLU A 191 -21.77 -26.10 8.79
CA GLU A 191 -21.41 -27.18 7.85
C GLU A 191 -21.36 -26.69 6.39
N ASP A 192 -22.09 -25.61 6.07
CA ASP A 192 -21.97 -24.85 4.83
C ASP A 192 -21.20 -23.54 5.09
N LEU A 193 -20.17 -23.25 4.29
CA LEU A 193 -19.38 -22.02 4.35
C LEU A 193 -20.20 -20.76 4.04
N ALA A 194 -21.41 -20.91 3.49
CA ALA A 194 -22.36 -19.81 3.30
C ALA A 194 -23.02 -19.35 4.61
N ASP A 195 -23.08 -20.22 5.62
CA ASP A 195 -23.65 -19.91 6.92
C ASP A 195 -22.58 -19.30 7.82
N GLN A 196 -22.34 -17.99 7.68
CA GLN A 196 -21.44 -17.29 8.60
C GLN A 196 -22.11 -17.21 9.98
N LEU A 197 -21.58 -17.96 10.95
CA LEU A 197 -22.13 -18.10 12.29
C LEU A 197 -21.43 -17.22 13.34
N GLY A 198 -20.68 -16.21 12.91
CA GLY A 198 -20.13 -15.18 13.79
C GLY A 198 -18.81 -14.62 13.30
N ARG A 199 -18.45 -13.44 13.82
CA ARG A 199 -17.22 -12.74 13.45
C ARG A 199 -16.66 -11.98 14.64
N ALA A 200 -15.39 -12.21 14.95
CA ALA A 200 -14.66 -11.50 15.99
C ALA A 200 -13.28 -11.04 15.49
N ARG A 201 -12.85 -9.87 15.93
CA ARG A 201 -11.48 -9.39 15.73
C ARG A 201 -10.65 -9.65 16.98
N ILE A 202 -9.46 -10.21 16.80
CA ILE A 202 -8.54 -10.50 17.89
C ILE A 202 -7.88 -9.19 18.34
N THR A 203 -7.98 -8.86 19.62
CA THR A 203 -7.52 -7.57 20.17
C THR A 203 -6.34 -7.70 21.12
N PHE A 204 -6.17 -8.86 21.77
CA PHE A 204 -5.08 -9.05 22.72
C PHE A 204 -4.67 -10.52 22.82
N PHE A 205 -3.36 -10.79 22.80
CA PHE A 205 -2.81 -12.12 23.03
C PHE A 205 -2.63 -12.37 24.54
N THR A 206 -3.27 -13.41 25.07
CA THR A 206 -3.18 -13.74 26.50
C THR A 206 -2.17 -14.86 26.72
N ASN A 207 -2.33 -15.98 26.02
CA ASN A 207 -1.40 -17.11 25.98
C ASN A 207 -1.67 -17.97 24.74
N THR A 208 -0.94 -19.07 24.56
CA THR A 208 -1.03 -19.94 23.38
C THR A 208 -2.40 -20.58 23.14
N LYS A 209 -3.27 -20.59 24.14
CA LYS A 209 -4.62 -21.16 24.08
C LYS A 209 -5.73 -20.13 24.23
N GLU A 210 -5.40 -18.88 24.55
CA GLU A 210 -6.41 -17.86 24.84
C GLU A 210 -6.03 -16.49 24.27
N VAL A 211 -6.99 -15.86 23.61
CA VAL A 211 -6.91 -14.48 23.14
C VAL A 211 -8.16 -13.72 23.52
N LYS A 212 -8.03 -12.40 23.69
CA LYS A 212 -9.20 -11.53 23.78
C LYS A 212 -9.64 -11.09 22.39
N VAL A 213 -10.94 -10.99 22.23
CA VAL A 213 -11.58 -10.60 20.98
C VAL A 213 -12.69 -9.58 21.21
N THR A 214 -12.95 -8.77 20.18
CA THR A 214 -14.16 -7.99 20.05
C THR A 214 -15.08 -8.68 19.05
N ILE A 215 -16.25 -9.10 19.51
CA ILE A 215 -17.27 -9.72 18.66
C ILE A 215 -18.00 -8.62 17.90
N ILE A 216 -17.98 -8.72 16.58
CA ILE A 216 -18.59 -7.77 15.63
C ILE A 216 -19.96 -8.27 15.19
N THR A 217 -20.03 -9.57 14.84
CA THR A 217 -21.26 -10.28 14.52
C THR A 217 -21.44 -11.36 15.57
N PRO A 218 -22.62 -11.45 16.23
CA PRO A 218 -22.83 -12.41 17.29
C PRO A 218 -22.66 -13.84 16.79
N PHE A 219 -22.17 -14.68 17.69
CA PHE A 219 -21.91 -16.09 17.44
C PHE A 219 -23.17 -16.92 17.76
N ALA A 220 -23.41 -18.01 17.02
CA ALA A 220 -24.48 -18.97 17.36
C ALA A 220 -24.31 -19.56 18.78
N ALA A 221 -25.43 -19.99 19.37
CA ALA A 221 -25.49 -20.43 20.77
C ALA A 221 -24.53 -21.60 21.10
N GLU A 222 -24.29 -22.46 20.13
CA GLU A 222 -23.40 -23.63 20.23
C GLU A 222 -21.93 -23.28 20.47
N PHE A 223 -21.52 -22.02 20.26
CA PHE A 223 -20.15 -21.57 20.46
C PHE A 223 -19.83 -21.09 21.87
N LYS A 224 -20.86 -20.94 22.72
CA LYS A 224 -20.69 -20.48 24.10
C LYS A 224 -20.29 -21.62 25.02
N ASP A 225 -19.04 -21.62 25.49
CA ASP A 225 -18.50 -22.55 26.50
C ASP A 225 -18.94 -24.02 26.32
N SER A 226 -19.11 -24.46 25.06
CA SER A 226 -19.58 -25.80 24.74
C SER A 226 -18.42 -26.79 24.80
N ALA A 227 -18.58 -27.89 25.55
CA ALA A 227 -17.60 -28.97 25.58
C ALA A 227 -17.40 -29.63 24.20
N ALA A 228 -18.37 -29.47 23.29
CA ALA A 228 -18.23 -29.91 21.91
C ALA A 228 -17.22 -29.04 21.14
N GLY A 229 -17.24 -27.72 21.36
CA GLY A 229 -16.45 -26.69 20.65
C GLY A 229 -16.73 -26.64 19.14
N MET A 230 -16.31 -25.56 18.48
CA MET A 230 -16.21 -25.55 17.01
C MET A 230 -15.01 -26.37 16.57
N LYS A 231 -15.14 -27.20 15.54
CA LYS A 231 -13.96 -27.79 14.93
C LYS A 231 -13.19 -26.73 14.17
N GLY A 232 -11.87 -26.84 14.12
CA GLY A 232 -11.03 -25.97 13.32
C GLY A 232 -11.42 -25.94 11.84
N SER A 233 -11.94 -27.06 11.32
CA SER A 233 -12.42 -27.16 9.94
C SER A 233 -13.68 -26.32 9.65
N GLU A 234 -14.35 -25.82 10.69
CA GLU A 234 -15.58 -25.02 10.63
C GLU A 234 -15.30 -23.54 10.98
N VAL A 235 -14.02 -23.13 11.09
CA VAL A 235 -13.64 -21.75 11.41
C VAL A 235 -12.61 -21.23 10.41
N PHE A 236 -12.55 -19.91 10.29
CA PHE A 236 -11.44 -19.22 9.66
C PHE A 236 -10.72 -18.39 10.72
N LEU A 237 -9.46 -18.76 10.94
CA LEU A 237 -8.57 -18.07 11.86
C LEU A 237 -7.43 -17.45 11.05
N ALA A 238 -7.43 -16.12 10.96
CA ALA A 238 -6.47 -15.39 10.13
C ALA A 238 -5.73 -14.31 10.92
N GLN A 239 -4.51 -14.04 10.49
CA GLN A 239 -3.62 -13.01 11.02
C GLN A 239 -3.71 -11.75 10.16
N PRO A 240 -3.27 -10.57 10.63
CA PRO A 240 -3.08 -9.42 9.75
C PRO A 240 -2.18 -9.78 8.58
N ALA A 241 -2.66 -9.57 7.36
CA ALA A 241 -1.89 -9.80 6.13
C ALA A 241 -0.70 -8.85 6.04
N TRP A 242 -0.76 -7.71 6.73
CA TRP A 242 0.31 -6.73 6.82
C TRP A 242 0.89 -6.65 8.23
N SER A 243 2.20 -6.81 8.34
CA SER A 243 2.93 -6.74 9.61
C SER A 243 4.43 -6.62 9.37
N ALA A 244 5.21 -6.40 10.42
CA ALA A 244 6.68 -6.47 10.33
C ALA A 244 7.19 -7.84 9.85
N THR A 245 6.45 -8.93 10.12
CA THR A 245 6.83 -10.29 9.73
C THR A 245 6.47 -10.59 8.27
N TYR A 246 5.23 -10.27 7.86
CA TYR A 246 4.70 -10.61 6.53
C TYR A 246 4.91 -9.50 5.48
N GLY A 247 5.47 -8.38 5.92
CA GLY A 247 5.68 -7.18 5.12
C GLY A 247 4.43 -6.34 4.96
N TRP A 248 4.62 -5.23 4.28
CA TRP A 248 3.60 -4.22 3.98
C TRP A 248 3.36 -4.12 2.46
N PRO A 249 2.36 -3.34 2.01
CA PRO A 249 2.11 -3.11 0.60
C PRO A 249 3.33 -2.70 -0.22
N SER A 250 3.44 -3.25 -1.44
CA SER A 250 4.52 -2.93 -2.38
C SER A 250 4.13 -1.86 -3.40
N SER A 251 2.84 -1.70 -3.68
CA SER A 251 2.30 -0.66 -4.55
C SER A 251 0.98 -0.11 -4.00
N VAL A 252 0.61 1.08 -4.44
CA VAL A 252 -0.63 1.75 -4.07
C VAL A 252 -1.17 2.56 -5.25
N ASP A 253 -2.48 2.57 -5.43
CA ASP A 253 -3.15 3.49 -6.35
C ASP A 253 -4.60 3.78 -5.93
N TYR A 254 -5.22 4.80 -6.52
CA TYR A 254 -6.64 5.10 -6.37
C TYR A 254 -7.42 4.63 -7.60
N TYR A 255 -8.51 3.90 -7.37
CA TYR A 255 -9.40 3.44 -8.44
C TYR A 255 -10.86 3.49 -8.00
N GLU A 256 -11.71 4.24 -8.74
CA GLU A 256 -13.16 4.35 -8.50
C GLU A 256 -13.55 4.59 -7.03
N GLY A 257 -12.89 5.57 -6.38
CA GLY A 257 -13.16 5.90 -4.98
C GLY A 257 -12.62 4.89 -3.97
N ARG A 258 -11.75 3.97 -4.39
CA ARG A 258 -11.07 3.00 -3.52
C ARG A 258 -9.57 3.26 -3.49
N LEU A 259 -8.99 3.03 -2.34
CA LEU A 259 -7.55 2.90 -2.17
C LEU A 259 -7.19 1.43 -2.39
N ILE A 260 -6.35 1.18 -3.40
CA ILE A 260 -5.93 -0.16 -3.81
C ILE A 260 -4.46 -0.33 -3.48
N PHE A 261 -4.12 -1.43 -2.83
CA PHE A 261 -2.75 -1.81 -2.51
C PHE A 261 -2.39 -3.12 -3.21
N GLY A 262 -1.18 -3.20 -3.75
CA GLY A 262 -0.70 -4.37 -4.45
C GLY A 262 0.49 -5.01 -3.75
N GLY A 263 0.40 -6.33 -3.54
CA GLY A 263 1.46 -7.20 -3.04
C GLY A 263 1.90 -6.91 -1.61
N SER A 264 2.46 -7.92 -0.94
CA SER A 264 3.34 -7.75 0.22
C SER A 264 4.49 -8.75 0.11
N LYS A 265 5.47 -8.71 1.01
CA LYS A 265 6.59 -9.67 0.98
C LYS A 265 6.11 -11.13 0.98
N SER A 266 5.13 -11.44 1.83
CA SER A 266 4.58 -12.79 1.94
C SER A 266 3.43 -13.07 0.98
N LEU A 267 2.78 -12.03 0.44
CA LEU A 267 1.64 -12.13 -0.47
C LEU A 267 1.84 -11.29 -1.74
N PRO A 268 2.84 -11.61 -2.59
CA PRO A 268 3.24 -10.76 -3.71
C PRO A 268 2.19 -10.67 -4.84
N GLN A 269 1.28 -11.62 -4.92
CA GLN A 269 0.24 -11.70 -5.97
C GLN A 269 -1.14 -11.23 -5.48
N THR A 270 -1.22 -10.67 -4.27
CA THR A 270 -2.50 -10.27 -3.67
C THR A 270 -2.78 -8.80 -3.93
N ILE A 271 -4.05 -8.47 -4.18
CA ILE A 271 -4.56 -7.11 -4.25
C ILE A 271 -5.47 -6.89 -3.04
N PHE A 272 -5.24 -5.79 -2.32
CA PHE A 272 -6.06 -5.36 -1.20
C PHE A 272 -6.79 -4.08 -1.61
N GLY A 273 -8.06 -3.95 -1.26
CA GLY A 273 -8.84 -2.77 -1.59
C GLY A 273 -9.62 -2.26 -0.38
N SER A 274 -9.67 -0.94 -0.22
CA SER A 274 -10.57 -0.31 0.73
C SER A 274 -12.03 -0.43 0.27
N VAL A 275 -12.95 -0.17 1.19
CA VAL A 275 -14.35 0.09 0.85
C VAL A 275 -14.40 1.39 0.03
N VAL A 276 -15.39 1.53 -0.87
CA VAL A 276 -15.60 2.78 -1.61
C VAL A 276 -15.76 3.94 -0.63
N ASP A 277 -15.09 5.06 -0.93
CA ASP A 277 -15.06 6.28 -0.14
C ASP A 277 -14.48 6.12 1.27
N ASP A 278 -13.84 4.99 1.57
CA ASP A 278 -13.05 4.78 2.77
C ASP A 278 -11.60 5.21 2.49
N LYS A 279 -11.10 6.09 3.35
CA LYS A 279 -9.74 6.61 3.29
C LYS A 279 -8.77 5.65 3.97
#